data_AF-A0A497JEV3-F1
#
_entry.id   AF-A0A497JEV3-F1
#
_cell.length_a   1.000
_cell.length_b   1.000
_cell.length_c   1.000
_cell.angle_alpha   90.00
_cell.angle_beta   90.00
_cell.angle_gamma   90.00
#
_symmetry.space_group_name_H-M   'P 1'
#
loop_
_entity.id
_entity.type
_entity.pdbx_description
1 polymer ?
#
loop_
_entity_poly.entity_id
_entity_poly.type
_entity_poly.pdbx_seq_one_letter_code
_entity_poly.pdbx_strand_id
1 'polypeptide(L)'
;MATETPMLDELEKGRWPSYVKELKESGYEGLVKLYELEFQEKKTHWIHGGIVSIPGYDAGVIGRLSDRHDLVKDSHTLRVLPCPGWCYNTKIWRKIADLWEKHGSGLVNLTGSTADIQLVGTTTDKLVPVFEGLYEIGLDIGGSGPALRTTSACVGPARCEWALYDTLDLQADLFNTYIDEMHRPRWPYKWKWKLAGCPNDCVASIARADMPIIGTWRDEIQIDQEMVKEYVKAGLDINQVIAKCPTGCISWDGKELTIDNEHCVRCMRCINAMPKALKPGKKRGATIMLGA
;
A
#
# COMPACT_ATOMS: atom_id res chain seq x y z
N MET A 1 23.09 -7.62 -31.18
CA MET A 1 24.26 -7.18 -30.39
C MET A 1 23.73 -6.68 -29.06
N ALA A 2 24.20 -7.22 -27.94
CA ALA A 2 23.83 -6.71 -26.63
C ALA A 2 24.18 -5.22 -26.58
N THR A 3 23.19 -4.39 -26.32
CA THR A 3 23.35 -2.95 -26.27
C THR A 3 24.02 -2.64 -24.94
N GLU A 4 25.18 -2.00 -24.98
CA GLU A 4 25.90 -1.59 -23.78
C GLU A 4 24.99 -0.69 -22.93
N THR A 5 24.89 -0.98 -21.63
CA THR A 5 24.11 -0.18 -20.66
C THR A 5 24.98 0.39 -19.55
N PRO A 6 26.05 1.14 -19.88
CA PRO A 6 27.07 1.51 -18.91
C PRO A 6 26.53 2.33 -17.74
N MET A 7 25.49 3.15 -17.94
CA MET A 7 24.90 3.92 -16.82
C MET A 7 24.06 3.04 -15.91
N LEU A 8 23.26 2.12 -16.47
CA LEU A 8 22.51 1.15 -15.68
C LEU A 8 23.42 0.16 -14.95
N ASP A 9 24.53 -0.26 -15.55
CA ASP A 9 25.49 -1.20 -14.97
C ASP A 9 26.08 -0.67 -13.65
N GLU A 10 26.24 0.66 -13.51
CA GLU A 10 26.66 1.28 -12.25
C GLU A 10 25.65 1.04 -11.11
N LEU A 11 24.35 0.94 -11.42
CA LEU A 11 23.28 0.73 -10.44
C LEU A 11 23.15 -0.74 -10.00
N GLU A 12 23.91 -1.65 -10.60
CA GLU A 12 24.02 -3.04 -10.12
C GLU A 12 24.97 -3.20 -8.94
N LYS A 13 25.81 -2.19 -8.70
CA LYS A 13 26.79 -2.15 -7.62
C LYS A 13 26.13 -1.83 -6.29
N GLY A 14 26.85 -2.11 -5.21
CA GLY A 14 26.41 -1.81 -3.84
C GLY A 14 25.62 -2.92 -3.17
N ARG A 15 25.10 -2.63 -1.97
CA ARG A 15 24.45 -3.64 -1.10
C ARG A 15 22.93 -3.70 -1.26
N TRP A 16 22.31 -2.65 -1.79
CA TRP A 16 20.86 -2.62 -1.97
C TRP A 16 20.44 -3.53 -3.13
N PRO A 17 19.33 -4.29 -3.04
CA PRO A 17 18.81 -5.08 -4.16
C PRO A 17 18.59 -4.19 -5.39
N SER A 18 19.30 -4.48 -6.47
CA SER A 18 19.30 -3.61 -7.65
C SER A 18 18.10 -3.91 -8.53
N TYR A 19 17.29 -2.89 -8.80
CA TYR A 19 16.20 -3.01 -9.77
C TYR A 19 16.72 -3.23 -11.20
N VAL A 20 17.96 -2.85 -11.51
CA VAL A 20 18.56 -3.09 -12.84
C VAL A 20 18.81 -4.58 -13.07
N LYS A 21 19.21 -5.32 -12.02
CA LYS A 21 19.36 -6.78 -12.11
C LYS A 21 18.02 -7.43 -12.44
N GLU A 22 16.97 -7.11 -11.68
CA GLU A 22 15.61 -7.59 -11.93
C GLU A 22 15.12 -7.21 -13.34
N LEU A 23 15.39 -5.98 -13.77
CA LEU A 23 15.01 -5.48 -15.10
C LEU A 23 15.71 -6.28 -16.22
N LYS A 24 16.99 -6.57 -16.08
CA LYS A 24 17.74 -7.38 -17.07
C LYS A 24 17.32 -8.85 -17.05
N GLU A 25 17.07 -9.42 -15.87
CA GLU A 25 16.61 -10.80 -15.71
C GLU A 25 15.21 -11.03 -16.30
N SER A 26 14.36 -10.00 -16.35
CA SER A 26 13.03 -10.08 -16.98
C SER A 26 13.06 -10.39 -18.48
N GLY A 27 14.20 -10.18 -19.15
CA GLY A 27 14.32 -10.36 -20.60
C GLY A 27 13.65 -9.26 -21.44
N TYR A 28 13.13 -8.19 -20.81
CA TYR A 28 12.54 -7.05 -21.53
C TYR A 28 13.61 -6.12 -22.14
N GLU A 29 14.35 -6.62 -23.13
CA GLU A 29 15.52 -5.92 -23.71
C GLU A 29 15.22 -4.51 -24.21
N GLY A 30 14.04 -4.31 -24.83
CA GLY A 30 13.63 -3.00 -25.33
C GLY A 30 13.54 -1.96 -24.21
N LEU A 31 12.99 -2.35 -23.06
CA LEU A 31 12.84 -1.48 -21.90
C LEU A 31 14.18 -1.15 -21.24
N VAL A 32 15.09 -2.14 -21.16
CA VAL A 32 16.47 -1.93 -20.68
C VAL A 32 17.18 -0.86 -21.52
N LYS A 33 17.09 -0.97 -22.85
CA LYS A 33 17.71 -0.01 -23.79
C LYS A 33 17.06 1.37 -23.71
N LEU A 34 15.74 1.41 -23.55
CA LEU A 34 15.00 2.65 -23.39
C LEU A 34 15.45 3.39 -22.11
N TYR A 35 15.58 2.69 -20.99
CA TYR A 35 16.01 3.30 -19.73
C TYR A 35 17.46 3.78 -19.78
N GLU A 36 18.37 3.01 -20.38
CA GLU A 36 19.75 3.48 -20.59
C GLU A 36 19.76 4.80 -21.38
N LEU A 37 18.98 4.89 -22.45
CA LEU A 37 18.83 6.12 -23.24
C LEU A 37 18.25 7.27 -22.40
N GLU A 38 17.22 7.02 -21.59
CA GLU A 38 16.65 8.02 -20.68
C GLU A 38 17.68 8.54 -19.66
N PHE A 39 18.59 7.68 -19.19
CA PHE A 39 19.71 8.07 -18.32
C PHE A 39 20.72 8.97 -19.05
N GLN A 40 21.05 8.64 -20.29
CA GLN A 40 21.98 9.40 -21.13
C GLN A 40 21.42 10.79 -21.47
N GLU A 41 20.15 10.84 -21.89
CA GLU A 41 19.49 12.07 -22.33
C GLU A 41 18.84 12.86 -21.18
N LYS A 42 18.69 12.26 -20.00
CA LYS A 42 18.07 12.84 -18.81
C LYS A 42 16.64 13.33 -19.07
N LYS A 43 15.91 12.62 -19.92
CA LYS A 43 14.51 12.89 -20.27
C LYS A 43 13.75 11.59 -20.40
N THR A 44 12.43 11.63 -20.27
CA THR A 44 11.62 10.45 -20.56
C THR A 44 11.35 10.30 -22.05
N HIS A 45 11.29 9.05 -22.50
CA HIS A 45 10.88 8.64 -23.84
C HIS A 45 9.46 8.07 -23.86
N TRP A 46 8.73 8.13 -22.75
CA TRP A 46 7.31 7.82 -22.72
C TRP A 46 6.49 9.03 -23.16
N ILE A 47 5.61 8.86 -24.15
CA ILE A 47 4.77 9.95 -24.65
C ILE A 47 3.57 10.19 -23.74
N HIS A 48 2.83 11.26 -24.05
CA HIS A 48 1.62 11.61 -23.32
C HIS A 48 0.55 10.52 -23.47
N GLY A 49 0.24 9.88 -22.34
CA GLY A 49 -0.94 9.05 -22.17
C GLY A 49 -0.96 7.77 -23.00
N GLY A 50 -2.18 7.28 -23.16
CA GLY A 50 -2.54 6.01 -23.79
C GLY A 50 -3.88 5.56 -23.21
N ILE A 51 -4.93 5.60 -24.02
CA ILE A 51 -6.26 5.10 -23.61
C ILE A 51 -6.38 3.69 -24.15
N VAL A 52 -6.31 2.73 -23.24
CA VAL A 52 -6.57 1.32 -23.50
C VAL A 52 -7.40 0.79 -22.34
N SER A 53 -8.33 -0.09 -22.64
CA SER A 53 -9.26 -0.65 -21.67
C SER A 53 -9.56 -2.10 -22.02
N ILE A 54 -10.16 -2.79 -21.06
CA ILE A 54 -10.66 -4.15 -21.24
C ILE A 54 -12.18 -4.04 -21.43
N PRO A 55 -12.81 -4.84 -22.31
CA PRO A 55 -14.26 -4.76 -22.52
C PRO A 55 -15.05 -4.79 -21.21
N GLY A 56 -15.91 -3.78 -21.02
CA GLY A 56 -16.77 -3.63 -19.85
C GLY A 56 -16.15 -2.93 -18.64
N TYR A 57 -14.85 -2.60 -18.69
CA TYR A 57 -14.08 -1.97 -17.62
C TYR A 57 -13.31 -0.76 -18.19
N ASP A 58 -13.55 0.41 -17.62
CA ASP A 58 -12.97 1.68 -18.08
C ASP A 58 -11.83 2.16 -17.15
N ALA A 59 -11.37 1.26 -16.26
CA ALA A 59 -10.34 1.48 -15.27
C ALA A 59 -9.38 0.28 -15.15
N GLY A 60 -8.34 0.42 -14.35
CA GLY A 60 -7.41 -0.67 -14.01
C GLY A 60 -6.22 -0.83 -14.94
N VAL A 61 -6.30 -0.37 -16.19
CA VAL A 61 -5.16 -0.36 -17.13
C VAL A 61 -4.60 1.05 -17.29
N ILE A 62 -3.27 1.16 -17.30
CA ILE A 62 -2.55 2.38 -17.64
C ILE A 62 -1.85 2.17 -18.98
N GLY A 63 -2.42 2.75 -20.03
CA GLY A 63 -1.81 2.77 -21.35
C GLY A 63 -0.53 3.60 -21.33
N ARG A 64 0.49 3.08 -22.02
CA ARG A 64 1.79 3.70 -22.13
C ARG A 64 2.40 3.38 -23.48
N LEU A 65 2.81 4.43 -24.18
CA LEU A 65 3.45 4.40 -25.49
C LEU A 65 4.78 5.15 -25.39
N SER A 66 5.76 4.77 -26.19
CA SER A 66 7.09 5.40 -26.22
C SER A 66 7.32 6.14 -27.54
N ASP A 67 8.14 7.19 -27.55
CA ASP A 67 8.55 7.87 -28.80
C ASP A 67 9.67 7.10 -29.54
N ARG A 68 10.24 6.08 -28.90
CA ARG A 68 11.22 5.13 -29.44
C ARG A 68 10.56 3.79 -29.73
N HIS A 69 9.67 3.78 -30.73
CA HIS A 69 8.97 2.57 -31.19
C HIS A 69 9.92 1.46 -31.66
N ASP A 70 11.15 1.80 -32.04
CA ASP A 70 12.22 0.86 -32.39
C ASP A 70 12.73 0.05 -31.19
N LEU A 71 12.55 0.57 -29.97
CA LEU A 71 12.93 -0.10 -28.72
C LEU A 71 11.70 -0.69 -28.03
N VAL A 72 10.69 0.15 -27.78
CA VAL A 72 9.43 -0.23 -27.14
C VAL A 72 8.32 0.57 -27.78
N LYS A 73 7.31 -0.11 -28.34
CA LYS A 73 6.13 0.54 -28.92
C LYS A 73 5.11 0.88 -27.84
N ASP A 74 4.66 -0.15 -27.12
CA ASP A 74 3.68 -0.09 -26.04
C ASP A 74 4.12 -0.93 -24.84
N SER A 75 3.80 -0.45 -23.64
CA SER A 75 4.16 -1.13 -22.38
C SER A 75 3.11 -0.83 -21.30
N HIS A 76 1.95 -1.42 -21.45
CA HIS A 76 0.79 -1.16 -20.60
C HIS A 76 0.96 -1.79 -19.21
N THR A 77 0.42 -1.11 -18.19
CA THR A 77 0.41 -1.64 -16.83
C THR A 77 -1.00 -2.03 -16.42
N LEU A 78 -1.19 -3.27 -15.98
CA LEU A 78 -2.43 -3.68 -15.32
C LEU A 78 -2.28 -3.52 -13.81
N ARG A 79 -3.30 -2.95 -13.18
CA ARG A 79 -3.44 -2.88 -11.73
C ARG A 79 -4.36 -4.01 -11.31
N VAL A 80 -3.85 -4.92 -10.49
CA VAL A 80 -4.61 -6.06 -9.98
C VAL A 80 -4.98 -5.78 -8.53
N LEU A 81 -6.25 -6.02 -8.17
CA LEU A 81 -6.75 -5.84 -6.82
C LEU A 81 -5.95 -6.69 -5.83
N PRO A 82 -5.48 -6.11 -4.73
CA PRO A 82 -4.75 -6.85 -3.73
C PRO A 82 -5.70 -7.60 -2.80
N CYS A 83 -5.24 -8.73 -2.26
CA CYS A 83 -5.89 -9.32 -1.09
C CYS A 83 -5.84 -8.35 0.10
N PRO A 84 -6.86 -8.33 0.98
CA PRO A 84 -6.82 -7.52 2.18
C PRO A 84 -5.54 -7.70 3.00
N GLY A 85 -4.91 -6.60 3.38
CA GLY A 85 -3.65 -6.60 4.13
C GLY A 85 -2.44 -7.19 3.38
N TRP A 86 -2.51 -7.32 2.05
CA TRP A 86 -1.47 -7.95 1.21
C TRP A 86 -1.07 -9.36 1.67
N CYS A 87 -2.05 -10.11 2.20
CA CYS A 87 -1.83 -11.46 2.69
C CYS A 87 -2.12 -12.47 1.57
N TYR A 88 -1.07 -13.15 1.10
CA TYR A 88 -1.14 -14.10 -0.01
C TYR A 88 -0.56 -15.45 0.38
N ASN A 89 -1.04 -16.51 -0.27
CA ASN A 89 -0.37 -17.80 -0.26
C ASN A 89 0.59 -17.91 -1.46
N THR A 90 1.52 -18.87 -1.43
CA THR A 90 2.48 -19.03 -2.54
C THR A 90 1.85 -19.61 -3.81
N LYS A 91 0.64 -20.21 -3.73
CA LYS A 91 -0.04 -20.77 -4.90
C LYS A 91 -0.54 -19.66 -5.83
N ILE A 92 -1.14 -18.60 -5.28
CA ILE A 92 -1.62 -17.48 -6.09
C ILE A 92 -0.46 -16.71 -6.73
N TRP A 93 0.66 -16.54 -6.01
CA TRP A 93 1.84 -15.89 -6.60
C TRP A 93 2.43 -16.67 -7.78
N ARG A 94 2.53 -18.00 -7.69
CA ARG A 94 2.97 -18.82 -8.82
C ARG A 94 2.04 -18.67 -10.02
N LYS A 95 0.72 -18.70 -9.79
CA LYS A 95 -0.26 -18.50 -10.85
C LYS A 95 -0.16 -17.12 -11.52
N ILE A 96 0.05 -16.05 -10.73
CA ILE A 96 0.29 -14.70 -11.29
C ILE A 96 1.57 -14.69 -12.12
N ALA A 97 2.65 -15.32 -11.63
CA ALA A 97 3.92 -15.39 -12.34
C ALA A 97 3.78 -16.16 -13.67
N ASP A 98 3.18 -17.35 -13.66
CA ASP A 98 2.94 -18.17 -14.86
C ASP A 98 2.11 -17.40 -15.91
N LEU A 99 1.08 -16.67 -15.47
CA LEU A 99 0.25 -15.84 -16.33
C LEU A 99 1.05 -14.66 -16.93
N TRP A 100 1.84 -13.99 -16.08
CA TRP A 100 2.55 -12.79 -16.46
C TRP A 100 3.78 -13.07 -17.33
N GLU A 101 4.45 -14.21 -17.15
CA GLU A 101 5.50 -14.69 -18.05
C GLU A 101 4.95 -14.99 -19.46
N LYS A 102 3.73 -15.52 -19.54
CA LYS A 102 3.10 -15.87 -20.82
C LYS A 102 2.62 -14.66 -21.62
N HIS A 103 2.18 -13.60 -20.95
CA HIS A 103 1.44 -12.51 -21.58
C HIS A 103 1.99 -11.11 -21.32
N GLY A 104 3.00 -10.95 -20.47
CA GLY A 104 3.61 -9.68 -20.13
C GLY A 104 5.12 -9.72 -20.17
N SER A 105 5.74 -8.79 -19.45
CA SER A 105 7.19 -8.62 -19.40
C SER A 105 7.89 -9.45 -18.31
N GLY A 106 7.14 -10.07 -17.41
CA GLY A 106 7.68 -10.62 -16.16
C GLY A 106 7.91 -9.60 -15.04
N LEU A 107 7.87 -8.29 -15.32
CA LEU A 107 8.08 -7.24 -14.31
C LEU A 107 6.84 -6.96 -13.47
N VAL A 108 7.02 -6.90 -12.16
CA VAL A 108 5.93 -6.64 -11.20
C VAL A 108 6.37 -5.62 -10.16
N ASN A 109 5.54 -4.61 -9.89
CA ASN A 109 5.70 -3.78 -8.69
C ASN A 109 4.84 -4.35 -7.55
N LEU A 110 5.49 -4.67 -6.44
CA LEU A 110 4.89 -5.18 -5.21
C LEU A 110 5.11 -4.18 -4.06
N THR A 111 4.27 -3.16 -3.89
CA THR A 111 3.03 -2.86 -4.62
C THR A 111 3.02 -1.42 -5.13
N GLY A 112 2.07 -1.08 -5.99
CA GLY A 112 1.80 0.31 -6.34
C GLY A 112 1.37 1.11 -5.09
N SER A 113 1.68 2.40 -5.06
CA SER A 113 1.44 3.24 -3.88
C SER A 113 -0.03 3.39 -3.46
N THR A 114 -1.00 2.91 -4.25
CA THR A 114 -2.40 2.87 -3.79
C THR A 114 -2.68 1.56 -3.06
N ALA A 115 -2.30 0.43 -3.67
CA ALA A 115 -2.03 -0.89 -3.06
C ALA A 115 -1.98 -2.01 -4.10
N ASP A 116 -2.39 -1.73 -5.35
CA ASP A 116 -2.49 -2.71 -6.43
C ASP A 116 -1.16 -3.45 -6.66
N ILE A 117 -1.25 -4.73 -6.97
CA ILE A 117 -0.17 -5.43 -7.67
C ILE A 117 -0.11 -4.81 -9.06
N GLN A 118 1.06 -4.37 -9.51
CA GLN A 118 1.19 -3.79 -10.84
C GLN A 118 1.95 -4.76 -11.73
N LEU A 119 1.26 -5.29 -12.74
CA LEU A 119 1.86 -6.07 -13.81
C LEU A 119 2.34 -5.09 -14.88
N VAL A 120 3.65 -4.87 -14.98
CA VAL A 120 4.23 -3.72 -15.69
C VAL A 120 4.75 -4.15 -17.06
N GLY A 121 4.07 -3.75 -18.13
CA GLY A 121 4.56 -3.96 -19.49
C GLY A 121 3.92 -5.17 -20.16
N THR A 122 2.93 -4.87 -20.99
CA THR A 122 2.33 -5.77 -21.98
C THR A 122 1.80 -4.94 -23.15
N THR A 123 1.35 -5.60 -24.20
CA THR A 123 0.82 -4.97 -25.42
C THR A 123 -0.71 -4.94 -25.41
N THR A 124 -1.32 -4.09 -26.24
CA THR A 124 -2.78 -3.94 -26.30
C THR A 124 -3.51 -5.27 -26.55
N ASP A 125 -2.99 -6.12 -27.45
CA ASP A 125 -3.60 -7.41 -27.83
C ASP A 125 -3.54 -8.47 -26.72
N LYS A 126 -2.74 -8.25 -25.67
CA LYS A 126 -2.60 -9.15 -24.52
C LYS A 126 -3.44 -8.74 -23.32
N LEU A 127 -4.03 -7.54 -23.32
CA LEU A 127 -4.81 -7.05 -22.18
C LEU A 127 -5.98 -7.98 -21.81
N VAL A 128 -6.75 -8.43 -22.80
CA VAL A 128 -7.89 -9.34 -22.58
C VAL A 128 -7.41 -10.72 -22.10
N PRO A 129 -6.44 -11.39 -22.74
CA PRO A 129 -5.87 -12.64 -22.23
C PRO A 129 -5.35 -12.56 -20.78
N VAL A 130 -4.67 -11.47 -20.41
CA VAL A 130 -4.20 -11.27 -19.03
C VAL A 130 -5.38 -11.14 -18.09
N PHE A 131 -6.37 -10.32 -18.44
CA PHE A 131 -7.56 -10.12 -17.62
C PHE A 131 -8.35 -11.42 -17.39
N GLU A 132 -8.63 -12.17 -18.45
CA GLU A 132 -9.33 -13.45 -18.36
C GLU A 132 -8.54 -14.44 -17.48
N GLY A 133 -7.22 -14.52 -17.66
CA GLY A 133 -6.38 -15.35 -16.80
C GLY A 133 -6.35 -14.92 -15.33
N LEU A 134 -6.39 -13.61 -15.04
CA LEU A 134 -6.52 -13.10 -13.67
C LEU A 134 -7.86 -13.52 -13.06
N TYR A 135 -8.94 -13.40 -13.83
CA TYR A 135 -10.28 -13.80 -13.42
C TYR A 135 -10.37 -15.31 -13.12
N GLU A 136 -9.78 -16.15 -13.98
CA GLU A 136 -9.70 -17.61 -13.78
C GLU A 136 -8.98 -18.01 -12.47
N ILE A 137 -8.02 -17.21 -12.02
CA ILE A 137 -7.30 -17.45 -10.77
C ILE A 137 -7.92 -16.75 -9.56
N GLY A 138 -9.09 -16.13 -9.73
CA GLY A 138 -9.88 -15.50 -8.66
C GLY A 138 -9.42 -14.09 -8.29
N LEU A 139 -8.76 -13.39 -9.22
CA LEU A 139 -8.36 -12.00 -9.06
C LEU A 139 -9.11 -11.11 -10.04
N ASP A 140 -9.20 -9.83 -9.71
CA ASP A 140 -9.81 -8.82 -10.58
C ASP A 140 -8.89 -7.59 -10.65
N ILE A 141 -9.22 -6.64 -11.52
CA ILE A 141 -8.44 -5.42 -11.73
C ILE A 141 -8.84 -4.29 -10.78
N GLY A 142 -7.86 -3.50 -10.39
CA GLY A 142 -8.01 -2.38 -9.47
C GLY A 142 -8.44 -1.08 -10.14
N GLY A 143 -8.43 0.01 -9.39
CA GLY A 143 -8.94 1.30 -9.83
C GLY A 143 -7.92 2.21 -10.55
N SER A 144 -8.37 2.91 -11.58
CA SER A 144 -7.69 4.04 -12.22
C SER A 144 -8.72 5.09 -12.68
N GLY A 145 -8.29 6.20 -13.29
CA GLY A 145 -9.22 7.21 -13.81
C GLY A 145 -9.99 8.01 -12.73
N PRO A 146 -11.02 8.76 -13.12
CA PRO A 146 -11.89 9.55 -12.23
C PRO A 146 -12.96 8.66 -11.59
N ALA A 147 -12.51 7.75 -10.73
CA ALA A 147 -13.29 6.68 -10.12
C ALA A 147 -12.85 6.44 -8.67
N LEU A 148 -13.54 5.52 -8.01
CA LEU A 148 -13.02 4.89 -6.81
C LEU A 148 -11.70 4.21 -7.16
N ARG A 149 -10.68 4.47 -6.34
CA ARG A 149 -9.40 3.76 -6.41
C ARG A 149 -9.39 2.64 -5.39
N THR A 150 -8.51 1.69 -5.62
CA THR A 150 -8.29 0.55 -4.73
C THR A 150 -8.12 0.98 -3.28
N THR A 151 -9.05 0.55 -2.43
CA THR A 151 -8.97 0.69 -0.97
C THR A 151 -7.79 -0.10 -0.43
N SER A 152 -7.06 0.48 0.53
CA SER A 152 -5.99 -0.23 1.23
C SER A 152 -6.06 -0.08 2.73
N ALA A 153 -5.65 -1.13 3.43
CA ALA A 153 -5.74 -1.26 4.87
C ALA A 153 -4.39 -1.61 5.50
N CYS A 154 -4.15 -1.19 6.74
CA CYS A 154 -3.06 -1.77 7.50
C CYS A 154 -3.35 -3.25 7.82
N VAL A 155 -2.36 -3.96 8.37
CA VAL A 155 -2.51 -5.40 8.72
C VAL A 155 -3.64 -5.66 9.74
N GLY A 156 -4.11 -4.61 10.44
CA GLY A 156 -5.30 -4.69 11.26
C GLY A 156 -5.22 -5.78 12.34
N PRO A 157 -6.34 -6.44 12.67
CA PRO A 157 -6.38 -7.44 13.73
C PRO A 157 -5.66 -8.75 13.35
N ALA A 158 -5.25 -8.94 12.09
CA ALA A 158 -4.53 -10.15 11.69
C ALA A 158 -3.18 -10.28 12.40
N ARG A 159 -2.55 -9.16 12.79
CA ARG A 159 -1.26 -9.19 13.51
C ARG A 159 -1.01 -8.04 14.49
N CYS A 160 -1.88 -7.02 14.57
CA CYS A 160 -1.66 -5.87 15.43
C CYS A 160 -2.64 -5.88 16.62
N GLU A 161 -2.09 -5.90 17.82
CA GLU A 161 -2.81 -5.84 19.10
C GLU A 161 -3.47 -4.46 19.36
N TRP A 162 -3.09 -3.44 18.59
CA TRP A 162 -3.66 -2.10 18.65
C TRP A 162 -4.81 -1.88 17.66
N ALA A 163 -5.21 -2.88 16.87
CA ALA A 163 -6.31 -2.73 15.93
C ALA A 163 -7.65 -2.49 16.67
N LEU A 164 -8.34 -1.41 16.29
CA LEU A 164 -9.55 -0.95 16.97
C LEU A 164 -10.83 -1.28 16.21
N TYR A 165 -10.70 -1.72 14.97
CA TYR A 165 -11.74 -2.36 14.17
C TYR A 165 -11.09 -3.33 13.18
N ASP A 166 -11.89 -4.16 12.54
CA ASP A 166 -11.37 -5.06 11.50
C ASP A 166 -11.19 -4.30 10.18
N THR A 167 -9.97 -3.82 9.97
CA THR A 167 -9.61 -3.08 8.74
C THR A 167 -9.61 -3.96 7.50
N LEU A 168 -9.40 -5.27 7.66
CA LEU A 168 -9.30 -6.19 6.54
C LEU A 168 -10.68 -6.62 6.07
N ASP A 169 -11.58 -6.89 7.01
CA ASP A 169 -12.98 -7.18 6.73
C ASP A 169 -13.66 -5.99 6.06
N LEU A 170 -13.48 -4.77 6.59
CA LEU A 170 -14.01 -3.55 5.95
C LEU A 170 -13.41 -3.32 4.55
N GLN A 171 -12.13 -3.65 4.33
CA GLN A 171 -11.53 -3.56 2.99
C GLN A 171 -12.25 -4.49 2.00
N ALA A 172 -12.51 -5.74 2.41
CA ALA A 172 -13.21 -6.72 1.58
C ALA A 172 -14.67 -6.31 1.32
N ASP A 173 -15.37 -5.83 2.35
CA ASP A 173 -16.75 -5.35 2.23
C ASP A 173 -16.86 -4.16 1.26
N LEU A 174 -15.95 -3.19 1.35
CA LEU A 174 -15.92 -2.04 0.44
C LEU A 174 -15.60 -2.45 -1.01
N PHE A 175 -14.74 -3.45 -1.21
CA PHE A 175 -14.50 -3.99 -2.55
C PHE A 175 -15.76 -4.60 -3.15
N ASN A 176 -16.47 -5.43 -2.40
CA ASN A 176 -17.70 -6.08 -2.89
C ASN A 176 -18.83 -5.07 -3.11
N THR A 177 -18.95 -4.07 -2.22
CA THR A 177 -20.04 -3.08 -2.25
C THR A 177 -19.87 -2.08 -3.40
N TYR A 178 -18.64 -1.61 -3.64
CA TYR A 178 -18.37 -0.47 -4.54
C TYR A 178 -17.52 -0.84 -5.76
N ILE A 179 -17.63 -2.10 -6.21
CA ILE A 179 -16.83 -2.57 -7.35
C ILE A 179 -17.16 -1.83 -8.65
N ASP A 180 -18.43 -1.47 -8.87
CA ASP A 180 -18.88 -0.72 -10.06
C ASP A 180 -18.25 0.67 -10.12
N GLU A 181 -18.23 1.38 -8.99
CA GLU A 181 -17.64 2.71 -8.84
C GLU A 181 -16.13 2.73 -9.07
N MET A 182 -15.47 1.56 -8.94
CA MET A 182 -14.05 1.39 -9.24
C MET A 182 -13.80 1.09 -10.71
N HIS A 183 -14.58 0.18 -11.30
CA HIS A 183 -14.36 -0.31 -12.67
C HIS A 183 -14.96 0.59 -13.75
N ARG A 184 -15.98 1.38 -13.40
CA ARG A 184 -16.73 2.23 -14.34
C ARG A 184 -16.71 3.68 -13.84
N PRO A 185 -15.64 4.45 -14.16
CA PRO A 185 -15.49 5.83 -13.74
C PRO A 185 -16.70 6.69 -14.12
N ARG A 186 -17.39 7.25 -13.12
CA ARG A 186 -18.53 8.19 -13.30
C ARG A 186 -18.38 9.45 -12.46
N TRP A 187 -17.24 9.62 -11.78
CA TRP A 187 -17.04 10.69 -10.80
C TRP A 187 -16.33 11.90 -11.41
N PRO A 188 -16.46 13.09 -10.80
CA PRO A 188 -15.74 14.28 -11.27
C PRO A 188 -14.22 14.11 -11.23
N TYR A 189 -13.71 13.36 -10.25
CA TYR A 189 -12.29 13.01 -10.17
C TYR A 189 -12.07 11.71 -9.37
N LYS A 190 -10.81 11.42 -9.06
CA LYS A 190 -10.43 10.21 -8.29
C LYS A 190 -10.89 10.34 -6.84
N TRP A 191 -11.15 9.20 -6.20
CA TRP A 191 -11.43 9.13 -4.77
C TRP A 191 -10.81 7.86 -4.17
N LYS A 192 -10.35 7.94 -2.93
CA LYS A 192 -9.61 6.88 -2.23
C LYS A 192 -10.10 6.73 -0.79
N TRP A 193 -10.30 5.48 -0.41
CA TRP A 193 -10.33 5.07 0.99
C TRP A 193 -9.00 4.48 1.41
N LYS A 194 -8.59 4.78 2.65
CA LYS A 194 -7.53 4.06 3.35
C LYS A 194 -7.92 3.81 4.79
N LEU A 195 -7.63 2.60 5.26
CA LEU A 195 -8.14 2.06 6.51
C LEU A 195 -6.98 1.82 7.48
N ALA A 196 -6.89 2.64 8.52
CA ALA A 196 -5.91 2.48 9.58
C ALA A 196 -6.59 1.99 10.86
N GLY A 197 -6.07 0.89 11.44
CA GLY A 197 -6.66 0.30 12.65
C GLY A 197 -6.47 1.13 13.93
N CYS A 198 -5.56 2.10 13.94
CA CYS A 198 -5.32 3.02 15.06
C CYS A 198 -4.60 4.31 14.58
N PRO A 199 -4.42 5.33 15.45
CA PRO A 199 -3.81 6.61 15.10
C PRO A 199 -2.33 6.57 14.70
N ASN A 200 -1.65 5.43 14.82
CA ASN A 200 -0.31 5.26 14.22
C ASN A 200 -0.34 5.30 12.69
N ASP A 201 -1.51 5.11 12.08
CA ASP A 201 -1.76 5.28 10.65
C ASP A 201 -0.74 4.60 9.73
N CYS A 202 -0.53 3.30 9.91
CA CYS A 202 0.52 2.55 9.20
C CYS A 202 0.34 2.48 7.67
N VAL A 203 -0.82 2.86 7.13
CA VAL A 203 -1.05 3.01 5.68
C VAL A 203 -1.01 4.46 5.19
N ALA A 204 -0.69 5.40 6.08
CA ALA A 204 -0.68 6.84 5.84
C ALA A 204 -2.00 7.30 5.19
N SER A 205 -3.11 6.82 5.73
CA SER A 205 -4.46 7.15 5.30
C SER A 205 -4.69 8.65 5.31
N ILE A 206 -4.31 9.35 6.38
CA ILE A 206 -4.58 10.77 6.56
C ILE A 206 -3.91 11.66 5.51
N ALA A 207 -2.87 11.16 4.83
CA ALA A 207 -2.10 11.92 3.84
C ALA A 207 -2.33 11.44 2.40
N ARG A 208 -3.00 10.30 2.19
CA ARG A 208 -3.05 9.62 0.88
C ARG A 208 -4.43 9.11 0.50
N ALA A 209 -5.47 9.54 1.19
CA ALA A 209 -6.85 9.16 0.93
C ALA A 209 -7.78 10.36 1.04
N ASP A 210 -8.70 10.48 0.11
CA ASP A 210 -9.76 11.48 0.14
C ASP A 210 -10.67 11.27 1.36
N MET A 211 -10.78 10.03 1.86
CA MET A 211 -11.50 9.69 3.08
C MET A 211 -10.73 8.64 3.91
N PRO A 212 -9.82 9.07 4.80
CA PRO A 212 -9.20 8.20 5.79
C PRO A 212 -10.19 7.72 6.86
N ILE A 213 -10.10 6.45 7.23
CA ILE A 213 -10.84 5.85 8.35
C ILE A 213 -9.83 5.34 9.37
N ILE A 214 -9.71 6.02 10.50
CA ILE A 214 -8.67 5.76 11.50
C ILE A 214 -9.29 5.29 12.81
N GLY A 215 -8.91 4.10 13.27
CA GLY A 215 -9.44 3.49 14.47
C GLY A 215 -9.18 4.35 15.70
N THR A 216 -10.13 4.35 16.63
CA THR A 216 -10.00 5.02 17.93
C THR A 216 -10.84 4.31 18.99
N TRP A 217 -10.77 4.79 20.23
CA TRP A 217 -11.60 4.32 21.35
C TRP A 217 -12.14 5.52 22.13
N ARG A 218 -13.18 5.31 22.94
CA ARG A 218 -13.83 6.39 23.72
C ARG A 218 -13.80 6.21 25.24
N ASP A 219 -13.42 5.04 25.72
CA ASP A 219 -13.25 4.74 27.14
C ASP A 219 -11.77 4.87 27.57
N GLU A 220 -11.45 4.40 28.76
CA GLU A 220 -10.14 4.57 29.36
C GLU A 220 -9.08 3.64 28.73
N ILE A 221 -7.83 4.11 28.70
CA ILE A 221 -6.67 3.25 28.45
C ILE A 221 -6.60 2.17 29.53
N GLN A 222 -6.38 0.93 29.11
CA GLN A 222 -6.19 -0.19 30.02
C GLN A 222 -4.74 -0.18 30.52
N ILE A 223 -4.54 -0.22 31.84
CA ILE A 223 -3.24 -0.16 32.50
C ILE A 223 -3.00 -1.43 33.30
N ASP A 224 -1.90 -2.11 33.04
CA ASP A 224 -1.34 -3.18 33.87
C ASP A 224 -0.16 -2.63 34.67
N GLN A 225 -0.42 -2.31 35.95
CA GLN A 225 0.57 -1.66 36.83
C GLN A 225 1.80 -2.53 37.08
N GLU A 226 1.64 -3.85 37.14
CA GLU A 226 2.77 -4.77 37.33
C GLU A 226 3.68 -4.75 36.11
N MET A 227 3.09 -4.76 34.91
CA MET A 227 3.86 -4.60 33.68
C MET A 227 4.52 -3.21 33.56
N VAL A 228 3.89 -2.12 34.04
CA VAL A 228 4.54 -0.80 34.10
C VAL A 228 5.81 -0.86 34.95
N LYS A 229 5.73 -1.46 36.15
CA LYS A 229 6.90 -1.62 37.04
C LYS A 229 8.00 -2.45 36.39
N GLU A 230 7.65 -3.51 35.66
CA GLU A 230 8.62 -4.32 34.92
C GLU A 230 9.32 -3.53 33.80
N TYR A 231 8.61 -2.63 33.08
CA TYR A 231 9.25 -1.72 32.12
C TYR A 231 10.26 -0.79 32.80
N VAL A 232 9.88 -0.16 33.93
CA VAL A 232 10.77 0.74 34.69
C VAL A 232 12.00 0.00 35.19
N LYS A 233 11.81 -1.19 35.77
CA LYS A 233 12.88 -2.06 36.25
C LYS A 233 13.82 -2.52 35.12
N ALA A 234 13.29 -2.73 33.92
CA ALA A 234 14.07 -3.05 32.73
C ALA A 234 14.84 -1.85 32.14
N GLY A 235 14.75 -0.66 32.75
CA GLY A 235 15.53 0.52 32.37
C GLY A 235 14.79 1.53 31.51
N LEU A 236 13.47 1.40 31.33
CA LEU A 236 12.67 2.43 30.68
C LEU A 236 12.60 3.68 31.57
N ASP A 237 13.04 4.84 31.05
CA ASP A 237 12.82 6.13 31.70
C ASP A 237 11.35 6.58 31.51
N ILE A 238 10.52 6.31 32.51
CA ILE A 238 9.10 6.65 32.47
C ILE A 238 8.84 8.17 32.41
N ASN A 239 9.77 8.98 32.91
CA ASN A 239 9.66 10.44 32.83
C ASN A 239 9.74 10.93 31.38
N GLN A 240 10.50 10.24 30.52
CA GLN A 240 10.52 10.52 29.07
C GLN A 240 9.20 10.17 28.38
N VAL A 241 8.47 9.17 28.87
CA VAL A 241 7.14 8.83 28.35
C VAL A 241 6.14 9.92 28.76
N ILE A 242 6.16 10.33 30.03
CA ILE A 242 5.30 11.38 30.59
C ILE A 242 5.56 12.73 29.91
N ALA A 243 6.82 13.16 29.83
CA ALA A 243 7.21 14.44 29.25
C ALA A 243 6.86 14.57 27.75
N LYS A 244 6.68 13.44 27.05
CA LYS A 244 6.29 13.40 25.64
C LYS A 244 4.78 13.18 25.43
N CYS A 245 4.00 13.09 26.50
CA CYS A 245 2.54 13.13 26.39
C CYS A 245 2.13 14.53 25.89
N PRO A 246 1.42 14.64 24.75
CA PRO A 246 1.10 15.94 24.16
C PRO A 246 0.17 16.80 25.03
N THR A 247 -0.59 16.20 25.95
CA THR A 247 -1.51 16.90 26.85
C THR A 247 -1.07 16.85 28.32
N GLY A 248 0.07 16.25 28.63
CA GLY A 248 0.55 16.10 30.02
C GLY A 248 -0.37 15.28 30.93
N CYS A 249 -1.31 14.51 30.38
CA CYS A 249 -2.35 13.80 31.14
C CYS A 249 -1.91 12.47 31.79
N ILE A 250 -0.59 12.22 31.92
CA ILE A 250 -0.03 10.97 32.47
C ILE A 250 0.79 11.33 33.70
N SER A 251 0.64 10.60 34.80
CA SER A 251 1.46 10.77 36.00
C SER A 251 1.92 9.45 36.60
N TRP A 252 3.07 9.45 37.25
CA TRP A 252 3.68 8.30 37.93
C TRP A 252 4.24 8.76 39.29
N ASP A 253 3.81 8.13 40.37
CA ASP A 253 4.22 8.50 41.74
C ASP A 253 5.39 7.65 42.29
N GLY A 254 5.96 6.77 41.44
CA GLY A 254 6.94 5.77 41.85
C GLY A 254 6.36 4.35 42.02
N LYS A 255 5.03 4.21 42.05
CA LYS A 255 4.33 2.94 42.28
C LYS A 255 3.18 2.69 41.30
N GLU A 256 2.41 3.71 40.97
CA GLU A 256 1.23 3.61 40.10
C GLU A 256 1.22 4.67 38.98
N LEU A 257 0.87 4.22 37.78
CA LEU A 257 0.72 5.06 36.60
C LEU A 257 -0.75 5.42 36.47
N THR A 258 -1.05 6.71 36.44
CA THR A 258 -2.41 7.20 36.21
C THR A 258 -2.47 7.97 34.91
N ILE A 259 -3.62 7.87 34.23
CA ILE A 259 -3.90 8.60 33.00
C ILE A 259 -5.24 9.30 33.18
N ASP A 260 -5.24 10.61 33.08
CA ASP A 260 -6.45 11.40 32.92
C ASP A 260 -6.96 11.23 31.48
N ASN A 261 -7.90 10.29 31.33
CA ASN A 261 -8.44 9.92 30.03
C ASN A 261 -9.34 11.01 29.42
N GLU A 262 -9.89 11.92 30.23
CA GLU A 262 -10.70 13.05 29.74
C GLU A 262 -9.85 14.01 28.91
N HIS A 263 -8.59 14.21 29.32
CA HIS A 263 -7.61 15.03 28.61
C HIS A 263 -6.71 14.23 27.64
N CYS A 264 -6.97 12.94 27.45
CA CYS A 264 -6.20 12.09 26.54
C CYS A 264 -6.68 12.25 25.09
N VAL A 265 -5.78 12.70 24.21
CA VAL A 265 -6.04 12.82 22.76
C VAL A 265 -5.74 11.53 21.97
N ARG A 266 -5.49 10.41 22.66
CA ARG A 266 -5.32 9.07 22.06
C ARG A 266 -4.22 9.00 20.99
N CYS A 267 -3.12 9.73 21.19
CA CYS A 267 -1.99 9.82 20.26
C CYS A 267 -1.13 8.56 20.11
N MET A 268 -1.49 7.45 20.77
CA MET A 268 -0.74 6.17 20.83
C MET A 268 0.64 6.20 21.51
N ARG A 269 1.23 7.37 21.81
CA ARG A 269 2.63 7.47 22.26
C ARG A 269 2.98 6.59 23.48
N CYS A 270 2.17 6.64 24.54
CA CYS A 270 2.39 5.85 25.74
C CYS A 270 2.19 4.34 25.50
N ILE A 271 1.17 3.96 24.72
CA ILE A 271 0.90 2.59 24.30
C ILE A 271 2.08 2.04 23.47
N ASN A 272 2.60 2.82 22.52
CA ASN A 272 3.76 2.45 21.71
C ASN A 272 5.03 2.27 22.56
N ALA A 273 5.18 3.04 23.64
CA ALA A 273 6.31 2.94 24.55
C ALA A 273 6.23 1.73 25.48
N MET A 274 5.02 1.34 25.90
CA MET A 274 4.79 0.25 26.87
C MET A 274 3.67 -0.71 26.40
N PRO A 275 3.80 -1.38 25.25
CA PRO A 275 2.70 -2.14 24.63
C PRO A 275 2.20 -3.33 25.44
N LYS A 276 3.02 -3.88 26.34
CA LYS A 276 2.58 -4.95 27.24
C LYS A 276 1.79 -4.43 28.44
N ALA A 277 2.01 -3.17 28.84
CA ALA A 277 1.40 -2.57 30.03
C ALA A 277 0.17 -1.72 29.68
N LEU A 278 0.19 -1.05 28.52
CA LEU A 278 -0.86 -0.13 28.10
C LEU A 278 -1.55 -0.63 26.85
N LYS A 279 -2.88 -0.67 26.87
CA LYS A 279 -3.70 -1.03 25.71
C LYS A 279 -4.79 0.02 25.45
N PRO A 280 -5.20 0.21 24.18
CA PRO A 280 -6.38 1.00 23.86
C PRO A 280 -7.61 0.55 24.64
N GLY A 281 -8.59 1.43 24.83
CA GLY A 281 -9.86 1.10 25.47
C GLY A 281 -10.68 0.02 24.74
N LYS A 282 -11.74 -0.43 25.40
CA LYS A 282 -12.63 -1.51 24.92
C LYS A 282 -13.79 -0.98 24.07
N LYS A 283 -14.24 0.26 24.29
CA LYS A 283 -15.28 0.92 23.48
C LYS A 283 -14.65 1.54 22.23
N ARG A 284 -14.47 0.69 21.23
CA ARG A 284 -13.73 0.99 19.99
C ARG A 284 -14.65 1.47 18.86
N GLY A 285 -14.04 2.12 17.88
CA GLY A 285 -14.67 2.61 16.66
C GLY A 285 -13.62 3.24 15.74
N ALA A 286 -14.02 4.18 14.90
CA ALA A 286 -13.12 4.92 14.04
C ALA A 286 -13.53 6.38 13.90
N THR A 287 -12.55 7.22 13.56
CA THR A 287 -12.72 8.60 13.13
C THR A 287 -12.63 8.64 11.61
N ILE A 288 -13.61 9.27 10.96
CA ILE A 288 -13.61 9.54 9.52
C ILE A 288 -13.18 10.99 9.32
N MET A 289 -12.21 11.22 8.44
CA MET A 289 -11.81 12.57 7.99
C MET A 289 -11.90 12.65 6.48
N LEU A 290 -11.78 13.84 5.90
CA LEU A 290 -11.95 14.08 4.47
C LEU A 290 -10.92 15.08 3.91
N GLY A 291 -10.56 14.89 2.63
CA GLY A 291 -9.95 15.93 1.79
C GLY A 291 -8.41 15.99 1.76
N ALA A 292 -7.71 14.90 2.10
CA ALA A 292 -6.25 14.84 1.98
C ALA A 292 -5.76 14.76 0.53
#